data_AF-A0A9P6UKP0-F1
#
_entry.id   AF-A0A9P6UKP0-F1
#
_cell.length_a   1.000
_cell.length_b   1.000
_cell.length_c   1.000
_cell.angle_alpha   90.00
_cell.angle_beta   90.00
_cell.angle_gamma   90.00
#
_symmetry.space_group_name_H-M   'P 1'
#
loop_
_entity.id
_entity.type
_entity.pdbx_description
1 polymer ?
#
loop_
_entity_poly.entity_id
_entity_poly.type
_entity_poly.pdbx_seq_one_letter_code
_entity_poly.pdbx_strand_id
1 'polypeptide(L)'
;MPTNALELPEILARVGHFLPLWILQVVPESGVPRTTFKPKTVLSCLLVSSLWHQTLLPVLWHTFAYEFMKRASQEVIVRNIPFLRVLDVHSDLPSSFHCTNLVELAILQGVLDMDAQRRLVRTNPGLKALRWNGPYMKVPLNPEDFVHLKRIQSLNISHWIGGNGALA
;
A
#
# COMPACT_ATOMS: atom_id res chain seq x y z
N MET A 1 -37.16 -9.73 15.62
CA MET A 1 -36.46 -8.67 16.36
C MET A 1 -35.65 -7.85 15.38
N PRO A 2 -35.60 -6.52 15.49
CA PRO A 2 -34.84 -5.70 14.56
C PRO A 2 -33.34 -5.97 14.75
N THR A 3 -32.64 -6.33 13.68
CA THR A 3 -31.19 -6.46 13.68
C THR A 3 -30.59 -5.08 13.88
N ASN A 4 -29.74 -4.91 14.91
CA ASN A 4 -29.03 -3.67 15.13
C ASN A 4 -28.07 -3.44 13.95
N ALA A 5 -28.19 -2.29 13.27
CA ALA A 5 -27.36 -2.00 12.10
C ALA A 5 -25.85 -2.00 12.42
N LEU A 6 -25.46 -1.73 13.67
CA LEU A 6 -24.06 -1.77 14.14
C LEU A 6 -23.55 -3.19 14.41
N GLU A 7 -24.40 -4.21 14.24
CA GLU A 7 -24.03 -5.61 14.26
C GLU A 7 -23.83 -6.20 12.85
N LEU A 8 -24.06 -5.39 11.80
CA LEU A 8 -23.84 -5.79 10.41
C LEU A 8 -22.41 -5.42 9.97
N PRO A 9 -21.56 -6.40 9.60
CA PRO A 9 -20.18 -6.12 9.20
C PRO A 9 -20.09 -5.24 7.94
N GLU A 10 -21.04 -5.33 7.02
CA GLU A 10 -21.06 -4.50 5.82
C GLU A 10 -21.24 -3.02 6.16
N ILE A 11 -22.12 -2.72 7.14
CA ILE A 11 -22.36 -1.35 7.61
C ILE A 11 -21.12 -0.84 8.34
N LEU A 12 -20.52 -1.64 9.21
CA LEU A 12 -19.29 -1.27 9.92
C LEU A 12 -18.12 -1.04 8.96
N ALA A 13 -17.96 -1.88 7.93
CA ALA A 13 -16.93 -1.71 6.91
C ALA A 13 -17.11 -0.39 6.15
N ARG A 14 -18.36 -0.04 5.80
CA ARG A 14 -18.70 1.25 5.17
C ARG A 14 -18.38 2.42 6.08
N VAL A 15 -18.76 2.36 7.35
CA VAL A 15 -18.40 3.40 8.34
C VAL A 15 -16.89 3.53 8.43
N GLY A 16 -16.18 2.41 8.55
CA GLY A 16 -14.72 2.35 8.58
C GLY A 16 -14.05 3.08 7.41
N HIS A 17 -14.57 2.91 6.20
CA HIS A 17 -14.05 3.57 5.00
C HIS A 17 -14.10 5.09 5.08
N PHE A 18 -15.09 5.66 5.79
CA PHE A 18 -15.22 7.10 5.98
C PHE A 18 -14.52 7.62 7.24
N LEU A 19 -13.94 6.75 8.07
CA LEU A 19 -13.12 7.20 9.19
C LEU A 19 -11.78 7.74 8.67
N PRO A 20 -11.40 8.97 9.01
CA PRO A 20 -10.18 9.57 8.48
C PRO A 20 -8.95 8.89 9.08
N LEU A 21 -8.27 8.08 8.28
CA LEU A 21 -6.93 7.55 8.59
C LEU A 21 -5.83 8.55 8.23
N TRP A 22 -6.08 9.36 7.20
CA TRP A 22 -5.13 10.29 6.60
C TRP A 22 -5.74 11.68 6.64
N ILE A 23 -5.01 12.65 7.20
CA ILE A 23 -5.45 14.04 7.30
C ILE A 23 -4.51 14.92 6.50
N LEU A 24 -5.06 15.73 5.59
CA LEU A 24 -4.31 16.76 4.90
C LEU A 24 -4.04 17.92 5.88
N GLN A 25 -2.77 18.23 6.11
CA GLN A 25 -2.34 19.35 6.92
C GLN A 25 -1.44 20.25 6.09
N VAL A 26 -1.66 21.55 6.14
CA VAL A 26 -0.76 22.52 5.51
C VAL A 26 0.38 22.80 6.48
N VAL A 27 1.62 22.56 6.05
CA VAL A 27 2.80 22.85 6.87
C VAL A 27 2.93 24.38 6.99
N PRO A 28 2.89 24.96 8.20
CA PRO A 28 2.84 26.42 8.37
C PRO A 28 4.01 27.15 7.71
N GLU A 29 5.20 26.55 7.73
CA GLU A 29 6.43 27.17 7.26
C GLU A 29 6.55 27.19 5.73
N SER A 30 6.01 26.17 5.04
CA SER A 30 6.16 26.03 3.58
C SER A 30 4.88 26.25 2.80
N GLY A 31 3.72 26.24 3.45
CA GLY A 31 2.41 26.27 2.80
C GLY A 31 2.11 24.99 1.99
N VAL A 32 2.99 23.99 2.03
CA VAL A 32 2.84 22.76 1.24
C VAL A 32 1.87 21.81 1.97
N PRO A 33 0.84 21.28 1.27
CA PRO A 33 -0.02 20.27 1.85
C PRO A 33 0.76 18.97 2.09
N ARG A 34 0.64 18.43 3.31
CA ARG A 34 1.23 17.17 3.74
C ARG A 34 0.15 16.28 4.32
N THR A 35 0.14 15.02 3.90
CA THR A 35 -0.76 14.02 4.45
C THR A 35 -0.14 13.39 5.70
N THR A 36 -0.89 13.33 6.80
CA THR A 36 -0.44 12.75 8.07
C THR A 36 -1.34 11.57 8.46
N PHE A 37 -0.75 10.43 8.80
CA PHE A 37 -1.47 9.27 9.32
C PHE A 37 -1.93 9.51 10.77
N LYS A 38 -3.23 9.49 11.03
CA LYS A 38 -3.84 9.67 12.36
C LYS A 38 -4.90 8.58 12.64
N PRO A 39 -4.49 7.34 12.93
CA PRO A 39 -5.41 6.22 13.06
C PRO A 39 -6.20 6.18 14.37
N LYS A 40 -6.07 7.19 15.26
CA LYS A 40 -6.59 7.16 16.63
C LYS A 40 -8.07 6.79 16.70
N THR A 41 -8.90 7.38 15.85
CA THR A 41 -10.34 7.09 15.80
C THR A 41 -10.59 5.62 15.46
N VAL A 42 -9.93 5.10 14.41
CA VAL A 42 -10.08 3.70 14.01
C VAL A 42 -9.56 2.76 15.10
N LEU A 43 -8.43 3.07 15.74
CA LEU A 43 -7.91 2.30 16.87
C LEU A 43 -8.91 2.24 18.04
N SER A 44 -9.55 3.35 18.39
CA SER A 44 -10.61 3.34 19.41
C SER A 44 -11.81 2.47 18.99
N CYS A 45 -12.20 2.55 17.72
CA CYS A 45 -13.28 1.72 17.18
C CYS A 45 -12.95 0.21 17.22
N LEU A 46 -11.69 -0.18 16.97
CA LEU A 46 -11.24 -1.58 17.06
C LEU A 46 -11.38 -2.18 18.47
N LEU A 47 -11.44 -1.35 19.51
CA LEU A 47 -11.54 -1.77 20.91
C LEU A 47 -12.99 -1.94 21.40
N VAL A 48 -13.99 -1.58 20.57
CA VAL A 48 -15.41 -1.61 20.98
C VAL A 48 -15.90 -3.05 21.14
N SER A 49 -15.66 -3.92 20.17
CA SER A 49 -16.05 -5.33 20.20
C SER A 49 -15.24 -6.17 19.22
N SER A 50 -15.35 -7.50 19.32
CA SER A 50 -14.70 -8.44 18.38
C SER A 50 -15.16 -8.23 16.94
N LEU A 51 -16.44 -7.92 16.71
CA LEU A 51 -16.99 -7.64 15.39
C LEU A 51 -16.35 -6.38 14.78
N TRP A 52 -16.27 -5.30 15.57
CA TRP A 52 -15.63 -4.05 15.14
C TRP A 52 -14.15 -4.27 14.85
N HIS A 53 -13.45 -5.02 15.71
CA HIS A 53 -12.07 -5.39 15.50
C HIS A 53 -11.88 -6.13 14.16
N GLN A 54 -12.62 -7.23 13.93
CA GLN A 54 -12.51 -8.04 12.72
C GLN A 54 -12.86 -7.25 11.45
N THR A 55 -13.85 -6.37 11.53
CA THR A 55 -14.34 -5.62 10.37
C THR A 55 -13.44 -4.44 9.99
N LEU A 56 -12.90 -3.72 10.97
CA LEU A 56 -12.13 -2.49 10.74
C LEU A 56 -10.62 -2.73 10.66
N LEU A 57 -10.12 -3.89 11.11
CA LEU A 57 -8.70 -4.21 11.01
C LEU A 57 -8.21 -4.18 9.54
N PRO A 58 -8.94 -4.74 8.56
CA PRO A 58 -8.58 -4.60 7.15
C PRO A 58 -8.58 -3.16 6.65
N VAL A 59 -9.44 -2.29 7.21
CA VAL A 59 -9.48 -0.87 6.84
C VAL A 59 -8.23 -0.16 7.34
N LEU A 60 -7.81 -0.40 8.59
CA LEU A 60 -6.59 0.18 9.16
C LEU A 60 -5.35 -0.21 8.33
N TRP A 61 -5.27 -1.48 7.93
CA TRP A 61 -4.14 -2.02 7.18
C TRP A 61 -4.32 -1.94 5.67
N HIS A 62 -5.35 -1.29 5.15
CA HIS A 62 -5.56 -1.22 3.70
C HIS A 62 -4.36 -0.57 2.97
N THR A 63 -3.78 0.46 3.59
CA THR A 63 -2.67 1.24 3.02
C THR A 63 -1.45 1.14 3.92
N PHE A 64 -0.37 0.57 3.41
CA PHE A 64 0.93 0.57 4.06
C PHE A 64 1.81 1.67 3.46
N ALA A 65 2.13 2.67 4.27
CA ALA A 65 3.13 3.67 3.94
C ALA A 65 4.24 3.65 4.99
N TYR A 66 5.45 3.33 4.55
CA TYR A 66 6.58 3.03 5.43
C TYR A 66 6.81 4.08 6.50
N GLU A 67 6.85 5.37 6.13
CA GLU A 67 7.17 6.46 7.07
C GLU A 67 6.25 6.52 8.30
N PHE A 68 5.00 6.10 8.14
CA PHE A 68 3.99 6.14 9.18
C PHE A 68 3.87 4.82 9.94
N MET A 69 4.19 3.71 9.28
CA MET A 69 4.03 2.36 9.84
C MET A 69 5.33 1.72 10.33
N LYS A 70 6.50 2.35 10.11
CA LYS A 70 7.81 1.86 10.57
C LYS A 70 7.95 1.65 12.08
N ARG A 71 7.01 2.15 12.88
CA ARG A 71 6.95 1.95 14.34
C ARG A 71 6.23 0.66 14.74
N ALA A 72 5.47 0.04 13.83
CA ALA A 72 4.88 -1.27 14.07
C ALA A 72 5.98 -2.35 14.03
N SER A 73 5.85 -3.38 14.87
CA SER A 73 6.79 -4.50 14.84
C SER A 73 6.63 -5.30 13.55
N GLN A 74 7.67 -6.01 13.13
CA GLN A 74 7.64 -6.81 11.90
C GLN A 74 6.55 -7.90 11.96
N GLU A 75 6.34 -8.51 13.14
CA GLU A 75 5.32 -9.54 13.35
C GLU A 75 3.91 -8.99 13.13
N VAL A 76 3.67 -7.77 13.61
CA VAL A 76 2.38 -7.08 13.41
C VAL A 76 2.17 -6.77 11.93
N ILE A 77 3.21 -6.32 11.23
CA ILE A 77 3.12 -6.04 9.80
C ILE A 77 2.83 -7.33 9.03
N VAL A 78 3.64 -8.38 9.22
CA VAL A 78 3.50 -9.66 8.51
C VAL A 78 2.12 -10.27 8.71
N ARG A 79 1.59 -10.22 9.94
CA ARG A 79 0.25 -10.73 10.26
C ARG A 79 -0.87 -10.05 9.48
N ASN A 80 -0.68 -8.78 9.10
CA ASN A 80 -1.70 -7.96 8.45
C ASN A 80 -1.46 -7.73 6.95
N ILE A 81 -0.40 -8.30 6.38
CA ILE A 81 -0.09 -8.28 4.95
C ILE A 81 -1.29 -8.63 4.04
N PRO A 82 -2.11 -9.66 4.34
CA PRO A 82 -3.22 -10.02 3.46
C PRO A 82 -4.26 -8.92 3.21
N PHE A 83 -4.33 -7.94 4.13
CA PHE A 83 -5.25 -6.80 4.05
C PHE A 83 -4.71 -5.65 3.19
N LEU A 84 -3.40 -5.63 2.91
CA LEU A 84 -2.80 -4.56 2.11
C LEU A 84 -3.40 -4.54 0.70
N ARG A 85 -3.72 -3.34 0.24
CA ARG A 85 -4.16 -3.03 -1.13
C ARG A 85 -3.35 -1.89 -1.73
N VAL A 86 -2.82 -0.99 -0.90
CA VAL A 86 -1.91 0.08 -1.31
C VAL A 86 -0.61 -0.11 -0.56
N LEU A 87 0.50 -0.16 -1.30
CA LEU A 87 1.83 -0.33 -0.75
C LEU A 87 2.77 0.74 -1.27
N ASP A 88 3.36 1.50 -0.36
CA ASP A 88 4.39 2.50 -0.65
C ASP A 88 5.70 2.13 0.07
N VAL A 89 6.68 1.67 -0.72
CA VAL A 89 7.92 1.07 -0.25
C VAL A 89 9.06 2.07 -0.26
N HIS A 90 9.53 2.44 0.94
CA HIS A 90 10.64 3.39 1.17
C HIS A 90 11.83 2.78 1.92
N SER A 91 11.70 1.55 2.44
CA SER A 91 12.81 0.77 3.01
C SER A 91 12.75 -0.70 2.59
N ASP A 92 13.78 -1.45 2.97
CA ASP A 92 13.75 -2.91 2.94
C ASP A 92 12.46 -3.44 3.59
N LEU A 93 11.84 -4.40 2.91
CA LEU A 93 10.72 -5.17 3.43
C LEU A 93 11.25 -6.48 4.05
N PRO A 94 10.54 -7.07 5.02
CA PRO A 94 10.84 -8.41 5.50
C PRO A 94 10.93 -9.40 4.33
N SER A 95 11.85 -10.36 4.39
CA SER A 95 11.98 -11.40 3.35
C SER A 95 10.71 -12.24 3.16
N SER A 96 9.88 -12.34 4.21
CA SER A 96 8.58 -13.00 4.22
C SER A 96 7.43 -12.14 3.68
N PHE A 97 7.73 -10.95 3.14
CA PHE A 97 6.71 -10.02 2.69
C PHE A 97 6.10 -10.46 1.36
N HIS A 98 4.99 -11.20 1.44
CA HIS A 98 4.26 -11.74 0.28
C HIS A 98 2.90 -11.06 0.11
N CYS A 99 2.86 -10.00 -0.72
CA CYS A 99 1.62 -9.33 -1.12
C CYS A 99 1.19 -9.77 -2.52
N THR A 100 -0.05 -10.23 -2.68
CA THR A 100 -0.60 -10.72 -3.97
C THR A 100 -1.90 -10.04 -4.39
N ASN A 101 -2.43 -9.13 -3.57
CA ASN A 101 -3.72 -8.47 -3.79
C ASN A 101 -3.61 -6.93 -3.87
N LEU A 102 -2.44 -6.40 -4.20
CA LEU A 102 -2.23 -4.96 -4.34
C LEU A 102 -3.01 -4.39 -5.53
N VAL A 103 -3.55 -3.21 -5.30
CA VAL A 103 -4.23 -2.35 -6.28
C VAL A 103 -3.34 -1.17 -6.64
N GLU A 104 -2.53 -0.68 -5.69
CA GLU A 104 -1.56 0.37 -5.92
C GLU A 104 -0.20 -0.03 -5.32
N LEU A 105 0.85 0.21 -6.09
CA LEU A 105 2.22 -0.09 -5.70
C LEU A 105 3.13 1.09 -6.07
N ALA A 106 3.84 1.60 -5.08
CA ALA A 106 4.91 2.56 -5.25
C ALA A 106 6.22 1.98 -4.70
N ILE A 107 7.24 1.94 -5.56
CA ILE A 107 8.58 1.48 -5.20
C ILE A 107 9.55 2.63 -5.47
N LEU A 108 10.19 3.11 -4.39
CA LEU A 108 11.25 4.09 -4.49
C LEU A 108 12.58 3.46 -4.94
N GLN A 109 13.44 4.30 -5.50
CA GLN A 109 14.72 3.89 -6.06
C GLN A 109 15.64 3.32 -4.98
N GLY A 110 16.21 2.15 -5.27
CA GLY A 110 17.27 1.53 -4.45
C GLY A 110 16.82 1.01 -3.09
N VAL A 111 15.51 0.85 -2.91
CA VAL A 111 14.92 0.45 -1.62
C VAL A 111 14.81 -1.06 -1.45
N LEU A 112 14.67 -1.80 -2.55
CA LEU A 112 14.56 -3.26 -2.55
C LEU A 112 15.54 -3.84 -3.57
N ASP A 113 15.94 -5.10 -3.39
CA ASP A 113 16.62 -5.83 -4.45
C ASP A 113 15.70 -6.02 -5.67
N MET A 114 16.31 -6.17 -6.84
CA MET A 114 15.57 -6.21 -8.10
C MET A 114 14.62 -7.39 -8.24
N ASP A 115 14.95 -8.53 -7.63
CA ASP A 115 14.10 -9.71 -7.71
C ASP A 115 12.87 -9.55 -6.82
N ALA A 116 12.99 -8.93 -5.64
CA ALA A 116 11.87 -8.56 -4.80
C ALA A 116 10.95 -7.54 -5.50
N GLN A 117 11.50 -6.50 -6.12
CA GLN A 117 10.71 -5.51 -6.86
C GLN A 117 9.91 -6.16 -7.99
N ARG A 118 10.58 -6.93 -8.86
CA ARG A 118 9.93 -7.64 -9.98
C ARG A 118 8.87 -8.62 -9.49
N ARG A 119 9.15 -9.35 -8.41
CA ARG A 119 8.19 -10.26 -7.79
C ARG A 119 6.93 -9.52 -7.37
N LEU A 120 7.05 -8.40 -6.64
CA LEU A 120 5.91 -7.59 -6.23
C LEU A 120 5.07 -7.11 -7.42
N VAL A 121 5.70 -6.69 -8.52
CA VAL A 121 4.97 -6.28 -9.72
C VAL A 121 4.23 -7.48 -10.34
N ARG A 122 4.94 -8.60 -10.56
CA ARG A 122 4.41 -9.79 -11.24
C ARG A 122 3.32 -10.52 -10.44
N THR A 123 3.43 -10.57 -9.11
CA THR A 123 2.48 -11.30 -8.26
C THR A 123 1.18 -10.55 -8.01
N ASN A 124 1.03 -9.32 -8.54
CA ASN A 124 -0.15 -8.48 -8.35
C ASN A 124 -0.80 -8.10 -9.70
N PRO A 125 -1.40 -9.05 -10.43
CA PRO A 125 -2.05 -8.78 -11.72
C PRO A 125 -3.26 -7.83 -11.61
N GLY A 126 -3.74 -7.59 -10.39
CA GLY A 126 -4.83 -6.67 -10.09
C GLY A 126 -4.44 -5.19 -9.98
N LEU A 127 -3.15 -4.85 -10.11
CA LEU A 127 -2.66 -3.48 -10.00
C LEU A 127 -3.36 -2.54 -10.98
N LYS A 128 -3.76 -1.38 -10.46
CA LYS A 128 -4.34 -0.24 -11.19
C LYS A 128 -3.39 0.95 -11.23
N ALA A 129 -2.55 1.13 -10.21
CA ALA A 129 -1.53 2.16 -10.22
C ALA A 129 -0.16 1.56 -9.88
N LEU A 130 0.84 1.89 -10.67
CA LEU A 130 2.23 1.49 -10.46
C LEU A 130 3.14 2.70 -10.61
N ARG A 131 3.86 3.02 -9.54
CA ARG A 131 5.04 3.88 -9.58
C ARG A 131 6.27 3.02 -9.30
N TRP A 132 7.18 2.94 -10.25
CA TRP A 132 8.35 2.08 -10.14
C TRP A 132 9.62 2.82 -10.56
N ASN A 133 10.37 3.28 -9.57
CA ASN A 133 11.65 3.94 -9.79
C ASN A 133 12.75 2.88 -9.89
N GLY A 134 13.49 2.92 -10.99
CA GLY A 134 14.57 1.96 -11.29
C GLY A 134 15.70 2.02 -10.26
N PRO A 135 16.51 0.96 -10.18
CA PRO A 135 17.65 0.91 -9.26
C PRO A 135 18.71 1.97 -9.59
N TYR A 136 19.64 2.21 -8.66
CA TYR A 136 20.79 3.10 -8.92
C TYR A 136 21.68 2.58 -10.05
N MET A 137 21.77 1.26 -10.18
CA MET A 137 22.51 0.61 -11.26
C MET A 137 21.70 0.63 -12.55
N LYS A 138 22.40 0.72 -13.67
CA LYS A 138 21.84 0.70 -15.03
C LYS A 138 21.25 -0.68 -15.35
N VAL A 139 20.01 -0.93 -14.93
CA VAL A 139 19.27 -2.18 -15.21
C VAL A 139 18.23 -1.94 -16.31
N PRO A 140 18.20 -2.77 -17.37
CA PRO A 140 17.20 -2.64 -18.40
C PRO A 140 15.81 -3.02 -17.88
N LEU A 141 14.81 -2.26 -18.33
CA LEU A 141 13.41 -2.59 -18.11
C LEU A 141 13.08 -3.89 -18.85
N ASN A 142 12.42 -4.84 -18.17
CA ASN A 142 11.99 -6.09 -18.78
C ASN A 142 10.48 -6.03 -19.09
N PRO A 143 10.07 -6.03 -20.38
CA PRO A 143 8.66 -6.01 -20.75
C PRO A 143 7.82 -7.14 -20.12
N GLU A 144 8.44 -8.29 -19.85
CA GLU A 144 7.77 -9.44 -19.21
C GLU A 144 7.27 -9.13 -17.80
N ASP A 145 7.82 -8.10 -17.14
CA ASP A 145 7.34 -7.63 -15.82
C ASP A 145 5.90 -7.09 -15.89
N PHE A 146 5.43 -6.68 -17.08
CA PHE A 146 4.16 -5.99 -17.27
C PHE A 146 3.07 -6.84 -17.95
N VAL A 147 3.42 -8.03 -18.47
CA VAL A 147 2.52 -8.86 -19.30
C VAL A 147 1.18 -9.19 -18.62
N HIS A 148 1.18 -9.27 -17.29
CA HIS A 148 -0.04 -9.59 -16.51
C HIS A 148 -0.80 -8.37 -16.00
N LEU A 149 -0.29 -7.14 -16.17
CA LEU A 149 -0.88 -5.91 -15.63
C LEU A 149 -2.00 -5.34 -16.53
N LYS A 150 -3.03 -6.14 -16.78
CA LYS A 150 -4.13 -5.80 -17.70
C LYS A 150 -5.07 -4.69 -17.21
N ARG A 151 -4.94 -4.28 -15.95
CA ARG A 151 -5.83 -3.32 -15.27
C ARG A 151 -5.16 -1.99 -14.94
N ILE A 152 -3.93 -1.78 -15.42
CA ILE A 152 -3.18 -0.57 -15.12
C ILE A 152 -3.90 0.66 -15.72
N GLN A 153 -4.04 1.68 -14.90
CA GLN A 153 -4.68 2.97 -15.22
C GLN A 153 -3.68 4.12 -15.07
N SER A 154 -2.74 3.98 -14.15
CA SER A 154 -1.64 4.92 -13.93
C SER A 154 -0.32 4.17 -13.89
N LEU A 155 0.58 4.50 -14.80
CA LEU A 155 1.92 3.93 -14.88
C LEU A 155 2.96 5.05 -14.85
N ASN A 156 3.83 5.02 -13.84
CA ASN A 156 4.96 5.94 -13.71
C ASN A 156 6.23 5.11 -13.54
N ILE A 157 7.05 5.08 -14.59
CA ILE A 157 8.32 4.38 -14.62
C ILE A 157 9.38 5.46 -14.77
N SER A 158 10.38 5.47 -13.89
CA SER A 158 11.45 6.48 -13.92
C SER A 158 12.79 5.84 -13.58
N HIS A 159 13.88 6.42 -14.07
CA HIS A 159 15.25 5.92 -13.82
C HIS A 159 15.53 4.50 -14.34
N TRP A 160 14.81 4.05 -15.36
CA TRP A 160 15.09 2.81 -16.07
C TRP A 160 15.86 3.08 -17.37
N ILE A 161 16.51 2.04 -17.87
CA ILE A 161 17.07 2.06 -19.23
C ILE A 161 16.15 1.27 -20.13
N GLY A 162 15.76 1.86 -21.25
CA GLY A 162 14.97 1.12 -22.23
C GLY A 162 15.84 0.04 -22.89
N GLY A 163 15.29 -1.16 -23.02
CA GLY A 163 15.95 -2.25 -23.72
C GLY A 163 16.18 -1.89 -25.19
N ASN A 164 17.28 -2.36 -25.78
CA ASN A 164 17.55 -2.30 -27.22
C ASN A 164 17.55 -0.87 -27.83
N GLY A 165 17.96 0.15 -27.07
CA GLY A 165 18.06 1.52 -27.57
C GLY A 165 16.74 2.27 -27.68
N ALA A 166 15.63 1.69 -27.19
CA ALA A 166 14.41 2.43 -26.95
C ALA A 166 14.57 3.34 -25.72
N LEU A 167 13.93 4.50 -25.71
CA LEU A 167 13.79 5.31 -24.51
C LEU A 167 12.83 4.59 -23.54
N ALA A 168 13.20 4.54 -22.26
CA ALA A 168 12.29 4.15 -21.18
C ALA A 168 11.39 5.32 -20.78
#